data_AF-A0A7G7WBP5-F1
#
_entry.id   AF-A0A7G7WBP5-F1
#
_cell.length_a   1.000
_cell.length_b   1.000
_cell.length_c   1.000
_cell.angle_alpha   90.00
_cell.angle_beta   90.00
_cell.angle_gamma   90.00
#
_symmetry.space_group_name_H-M   'P 1'
#
loop_
_entity.id
_entity.type
_entity.pdbx_description
1 polymer ?
#
loop_
_entity_poly.entity_id
_entity_poly.type
_entity_poly.pdbx_seq_one_letter_code
_entity_poly.pdbx_strand_id
1 'polypeptide(L)'
;MSPEYLLFVDTETTGLPGRWNLPYDAPGATWPYVAQVAWQVYTPDGQLVKEAMHYLHIPDGSMLAPALAVHGLTEAFLQEAGQEPAQVLQLLLNDLQQFRPRVIGYFLQLDFHVLSASLHRAGLPNLLPELPQFCLMRVTERPNDGTHRRYQRLSELHENLFRESMPALHDAYQDAVATARCFFELRQRGRISPETLVGQPPLKVPIARPRRPIGWRLVVLASGCLLLLLFGWLLYG
;
A
#
# COMPACT_ATOMS: atom_id res chain seq x y z
N MET A 1 -2.77 -16.41 23.22
CA MET A 1 -2.08 -15.71 22.11
C MET A 1 -1.43 -14.49 22.70
N SER A 2 -0.13 -14.33 22.55
CA SER A 2 0.59 -13.14 23.03
C SER A 2 0.01 -11.87 22.41
N PRO A 3 0.11 -10.70 23.07
CA PRO A 3 -0.34 -9.44 22.48
C PRO A 3 0.33 -9.20 21.13
N GLU A 4 -0.48 -9.11 20.07
CA GLU A 4 -0.03 -8.78 18.71
C GLU A 4 0.21 -7.26 18.66
N TYR A 5 1.48 -6.83 18.60
CA TYR A 5 1.79 -5.42 18.39
C TYR A 5 1.11 -4.91 17.11
N LEU A 6 0.75 -3.64 17.10
CA LEU A 6 0.14 -2.96 15.97
C LEU A 6 1.14 -1.95 15.43
N LEU A 7 1.46 -1.98 14.14
CA LEU A 7 2.33 -1.00 13.50
C LEU A 7 1.51 -0.22 12.47
N PHE A 8 1.34 1.07 12.72
CA PHE A 8 0.68 1.99 11.80
C PHE A 8 1.75 2.64 10.93
N VAL A 9 1.63 2.51 9.61
CA VAL A 9 2.59 3.02 8.63
C VAL A 9 1.89 3.89 7.60
N ASP A 10 2.59 4.94 7.20
CA ASP A 10 2.17 5.80 6.09
C ASP A 10 3.42 6.28 5.32
N THR A 11 3.24 6.68 4.07
CA THR A 11 4.30 7.14 3.16
C THR A 11 3.86 8.31 2.32
N GLU A 12 4.70 9.35 2.26
CA GLU A 12 4.67 10.31 1.15
C GLU A 12 5.59 9.84 0.04
N THR A 13 5.13 9.96 -1.20
CA THR A 13 5.77 9.31 -2.35
C THR A 13 5.92 10.28 -3.50
N THR A 14 6.88 10.03 -4.38
CA THR A 14 7.15 10.92 -5.53
C THR A 14 6.04 10.94 -6.59
N GLY A 15 5.00 10.11 -6.42
CA GLY A 15 3.88 9.96 -7.34
C GLY A 15 3.06 8.72 -7.02
N LEU A 16 2.02 8.45 -7.80
CA LEU A 16 1.26 7.20 -7.66
C LEU A 16 1.83 6.10 -8.56
N PRO A 17 1.72 4.81 -8.18
CA PRO A 17 2.09 3.70 -9.04
C PRO A 17 1.34 3.74 -10.37
N GLY A 18 2.07 3.72 -11.49
CA GLY A 18 1.45 3.69 -12.82
C GLY A 18 0.76 2.35 -13.12
N ARG A 19 1.33 1.24 -12.63
CA ARG A 19 0.81 -0.12 -12.84
C ARG A 19 0.99 -0.99 -11.60
N TRP A 20 -0.07 -1.12 -10.81
CA TRP A 20 -0.11 -1.84 -9.53
C TRP A 20 0.16 -3.35 -9.62
N ASN A 21 0.05 -3.94 -10.81
CA ASN A 21 0.12 -5.38 -11.02
C ASN A 21 1.44 -5.85 -11.66
N LEU A 22 2.39 -4.94 -11.88
CA LEU A 22 3.70 -5.31 -12.42
C LEU A 22 4.67 -5.68 -11.29
N PRO A 23 5.50 -6.72 -11.47
CA PRO A 23 6.65 -6.96 -10.61
C PRO A 23 7.50 -5.69 -10.46
N TYR A 24 8.17 -5.54 -9.32
CA TYR A 24 8.91 -4.31 -8.98
C TYR A 24 10.10 -4.04 -9.91
N ASP A 25 10.63 -5.07 -10.56
CA ASP A 25 11.73 -5.04 -11.52
C ASP A 25 11.28 -5.16 -12.99
N ALA A 26 9.96 -5.25 -13.25
CA ALA A 26 9.48 -5.50 -14.60
C ALA A 26 9.80 -4.32 -15.53
N PRO A 27 10.19 -4.56 -16.80
CA PRO A 27 10.38 -3.50 -17.78
C PRO A 27 9.14 -2.60 -17.90
N GLY A 28 9.34 -1.29 -17.73
CA GLY A 28 8.27 -0.29 -17.75
C GLY A 28 7.41 -0.24 -16.47
N ALA A 29 7.82 -0.92 -15.39
CA ALA A 29 7.25 -0.69 -14.07
C ALA A 29 7.68 0.70 -13.56
N THR A 30 6.71 1.54 -13.24
CA THR A 30 6.91 2.89 -12.69
C THR A 30 6.43 2.93 -11.24
N TRP A 31 7.24 2.36 -10.36
CA TRP A 31 7.01 2.41 -8.92
C TRP A 31 7.65 3.68 -8.34
N PRO A 32 6.89 4.54 -7.64
CA PRO A 32 7.43 5.77 -7.07
C PRO A 32 8.47 5.49 -5.98
N TYR A 33 9.21 6.54 -5.62
CA TYR A 33 10.12 6.52 -4.47
C TYR A 33 9.39 7.03 -3.23
N VAL A 34 9.79 6.54 -2.07
CA VAL A 34 9.35 7.07 -0.78
C VAL A 34 10.12 8.37 -0.54
N ALA A 35 9.40 9.47 -0.32
CA ALA A 35 9.96 10.77 0.06
C ALA A 35 9.94 10.95 1.60
N GLN A 36 8.91 10.44 2.25
CA GLN A 36 8.80 10.36 3.70
C GLN A 36 8.18 9.02 4.08
N VAL A 37 8.65 8.42 5.18
CA VAL A 37 8.00 7.27 5.82
C VAL A 37 7.92 7.54 7.31
N ALA A 38 6.79 7.14 7.89
CA ALA A 38 6.65 7.12 9.33
C ALA A 38 5.96 5.84 9.76
N TRP A 39 6.31 5.37 10.95
CA TRP A 39 5.58 4.29 11.58
C TRP A 39 5.52 4.45 13.10
N GLN A 40 4.44 3.93 13.67
CA GLN A 40 4.21 3.89 15.11
C GLN A 40 3.82 2.49 15.54
N VAL A 41 4.49 1.99 16.57
CA VAL A 41 4.24 0.70 17.18
C VAL A 41 3.44 0.91 18.44
N TYR A 42 2.32 0.21 18.54
CA TYR A 42 1.44 0.20 19.70
C TYR A 42 1.26 -1.20 20.25
N THR A 43 0.99 -1.27 21.54
CA THR A 43 0.40 -2.46 22.16
C THR A 43 -1.07 -2.63 21.72
N PRO A 44 -1.68 -3.83 21.88
CA PRO A 44 -3.09 -4.04 21.54
C PRO A 44 -4.09 -3.16 22.31
N ASP A 45 -3.71 -2.68 23.49
CA ASP A 45 -4.47 -1.79 24.37
C ASP A 45 -4.26 -0.30 24.05
N GLY A 46 -3.42 0.03 23.07
CA GLY A 46 -3.27 1.40 22.56
C GLY A 46 -2.18 2.22 23.23
N GLN A 47 -1.23 1.58 23.93
CA GLN A 47 -0.04 2.27 24.43
C GLN A 47 0.99 2.40 23.31
N LEU A 48 1.49 3.61 23.09
CA LEU A 48 2.59 3.87 22.16
C LEU A 48 3.89 3.27 22.72
N VAL A 49 4.53 2.41 21.92
CA VAL A 49 5.78 1.71 22.28
C VAL A 49 6.97 2.36 21.61
N LYS A 50 6.80 2.73 20.33
CA LYS A 50 7.84 3.33 19.51
C LYS A 50 7.22 4.14 18.39
N GLU A 51 7.91 5.19 17.97
CA GLU A 51 7.61 5.94 16.76
C GLU A 51 8.90 6.25 16.01
N ALA A 52 8.79 6.40 14.70
CA ALA A 52 9.87 6.85 13.84
C ALA A 52 9.28 7.61 12.66
N MET A 53 10.01 8.64 12.21
CA MET A 53 9.72 9.42 11.01
C MET A 53 11.04 9.77 10.34
N HIS A 54 11.10 9.54 9.03
CA HIS A 54 12.29 9.79 8.23
C HIS A 54 11.89 10.36 6.87
N TYR A 55 12.64 11.37 6.42
CA TYR A 55 12.71 11.77 5.02
C TYR A 55 13.79 10.97 4.31
N LEU A 56 13.58 10.65 3.03
CA LEU A 56 14.48 9.82 2.24
C LEU A 56 15.03 10.57 1.03
N HIS A 57 16.28 10.28 0.67
CA HIS A 57 16.81 10.67 -0.64
C HIS A 57 15.98 10.03 -1.75
N ILE A 58 15.70 10.82 -2.77
CA ILE A 58 15.04 10.38 -4.01
C ILE A 58 15.91 10.76 -5.21
N PRO A 59 15.83 10.03 -6.33
CA PRO A 59 16.58 10.40 -7.54
C PRO A 59 16.12 11.76 -8.09
N ASP A 60 17.07 12.52 -8.62
CA ASP A 60 16.79 13.84 -9.22
C ASP A 60 15.76 13.74 -10.35
N GLY A 61 14.82 14.69 -10.36
CA GLY A 61 13.72 14.74 -11.34
C GLY A 61 12.67 13.64 -11.18
N SER A 62 12.68 12.88 -10.09
CA SER A 62 11.70 11.83 -9.83
C SER A 62 10.43 12.34 -9.13
N MET A 63 10.47 13.53 -8.51
CA MET A 63 9.31 14.15 -7.88
C MET A 63 8.33 14.69 -8.91
N LEU A 64 7.13 14.10 -8.97
CA LEU A 64 6.07 14.56 -9.87
C LEU A 64 5.34 15.78 -9.28
N ALA A 65 5.00 16.76 -10.13
CA ALA A 65 4.28 17.97 -9.69
C ALA A 65 2.97 17.70 -8.91
N PRO A 66 2.14 16.69 -9.25
CA PRO A 66 0.97 16.36 -8.43
C PRO A 66 1.31 15.86 -7.03
N ALA A 67 2.42 15.15 -6.84
CA ALA A 67 2.86 14.71 -5.52
C ALA A 67 3.38 15.90 -4.70
N LEU A 68 4.26 16.71 -5.29
CA LEU A 68 4.75 17.95 -4.68
C LEU A 68 3.61 18.88 -4.26
N ALA A 69 2.56 19.01 -5.08
CA ALA A 69 1.40 19.85 -4.75
C ALA A 69 0.57 19.31 -3.56
N VAL A 70 0.68 18.03 -3.25
CA VAL A 70 -0.05 17.36 -2.17
C VAL A 70 0.70 17.48 -0.84
N HIS A 71 1.98 17.11 -0.79
CA HIS A 71 2.75 17.04 0.46
C HIS A 71 3.84 18.13 0.61
N GLY A 72 4.16 18.89 -0.44
CA GLY A 72 5.10 20.02 -0.38
C GLY A 72 6.58 19.68 -0.22
N LEU A 73 6.96 18.40 -0.22
CA LEU A 73 8.35 17.95 -0.07
C LEU A 73 9.12 18.19 -1.38
N THR A 74 10.03 19.16 -1.36
CA THR A 74 10.86 19.49 -2.53
C THR A 74 12.07 18.57 -2.62
N GLU A 75 12.59 18.34 -3.83
CA GLU A 75 13.84 17.60 -4.02
C GLU A 75 15.01 18.27 -3.27
N ALA A 76 15.08 19.60 -3.28
CA ALA A 76 16.11 20.34 -2.54
C ALA A 76 16.05 20.08 -1.02
N PHE A 77 14.85 20.07 -0.43
CA PHE A 77 14.67 19.72 0.98
C PHE A 77 15.09 18.27 1.25
N LEU A 78 14.69 17.33 0.38
CA LEU A 78 15.03 15.92 0.54
C LEU A 78 16.53 15.66 0.36
N GLN A 79 17.25 16.43 -0.46
CA GLN A 79 18.71 16.34 -0.56
C GLN A 79 19.43 16.83 0.71
N GLU A 80 18.84 17.77 1.45
CA GLU A 80 19.44 18.32 2.69
C GLU A 80 19.07 17.49 3.92
N ALA A 81 17.78 17.13 4.06
CA ALA A 81 17.22 16.50 5.25
C ALA A 81 16.96 14.99 5.09
N GLY A 82 17.05 14.47 3.87
CA GLY A 82 16.82 13.07 3.57
C GLY A 82 17.93 12.16 4.07
N GLN A 83 17.57 10.90 4.24
CA GLN A 83 18.48 9.83 4.63
C GLN A 83 18.55 8.80 3.51
N GLU A 84 19.64 8.03 3.50
CA GLU A 84 19.80 6.93 2.55
C GLU A 84 18.67 5.90 2.68
N PRO A 85 17.89 5.62 1.62
CA PRO A 85 16.71 4.75 1.70
C PRO A 85 16.98 3.39 2.32
N ALA A 86 18.10 2.75 1.96
CA ALA A 86 18.44 1.43 2.49
C ALA A 86 18.65 1.44 4.01
N GLN A 87 19.19 2.52 4.58
CA GLN A 87 19.41 2.65 6.02
C GLN A 87 18.08 2.78 6.76
N VAL A 88 17.19 3.66 6.29
CA VAL A 88 15.86 3.84 6.88
C VAL A 88 15.01 2.57 6.76
N LEU A 89 15.03 1.92 5.60
CA LEU A 89 14.30 0.66 5.39
C LEU A 89 14.81 -0.45 6.31
N GLN A 90 16.11 -0.49 6.61
CA GLN A 90 16.66 -1.43 7.58
C GLN A 90 16.13 -1.17 8.99
N LEU A 91 15.93 0.10 9.40
CA LEU A 91 15.30 0.43 10.69
C LEU A 91 13.86 -0.08 10.75
N LEU A 92 13.07 0.15 9.70
CA LEU A 92 11.71 -0.37 9.61
C LEU A 92 11.70 -1.90 9.66
N LEU A 93 12.60 -2.58 8.93
CA LEU A 93 12.71 -4.03 8.97
C LEU A 93 13.05 -4.56 10.36
N ASN A 94 13.97 -3.90 11.08
CA ASN A 94 14.32 -4.29 12.44
C ASN A 94 13.09 -4.23 13.35
N ASP A 95 12.27 -3.18 13.24
CA ASP A 95 11.03 -3.06 14.01
C ASP A 95 9.99 -4.11 13.60
N LEU A 96 9.81 -4.36 12.30
CA LEU A 96 8.92 -5.42 11.80
C LEU A 96 9.35 -6.81 12.31
N GLN A 97 10.67 -7.08 12.39
CA GLN A 97 11.22 -8.32 12.94
C GLN A 97 11.06 -8.42 14.44
N GLN A 98 11.37 -7.35 15.17
CA GLN A 98 11.32 -7.30 16.62
C GLN A 98 9.89 -7.48 17.15
N PHE A 99 8.95 -6.71 16.59
CA PHE A 99 7.58 -6.67 17.12
C PHE A 99 6.65 -7.70 16.46
N ARG A 100 6.99 -8.21 15.27
CA ARG A 100 6.13 -9.07 14.45
C ARG A 100 4.67 -8.55 14.41
N PRO A 101 4.46 -7.27 14.05
CA PRO A 101 3.20 -6.60 14.28
C PRO A 101 2.16 -6.94 13.20
N ARG A 102 0.91 -6.58 13.47
CA ARG A 102 -0.06 -6.31 12.42
C ARG A 102 0.26 -4.96 11.79
N VAL A 103 0.49 -4.96 10.47
CA VAL A 103 0.77 -3.75 9.69
C VAL A 103 -0.56 -3.10 9.28
N ILE A 104 -0.73 -1.84 9.67
CA ILE A 104 -1.96 -1.08 9.51
C ILE A 104 -1.65 0.21 8.75
N GLY A 105 -2.50 0.57 7.79
CA GLY A 105 -2.43 1.85 7.09
C GLY A 105 -3.82 2.28 6.68
N TYR A 106 -4.01 3.58 6.40
CA TYR A 106 -5.31 4.06 5.95
C TYR A 106 -5.63 3.49 4.56
N PHE A 107 -4.77 3.80 3.57
CA PHE A 107 -4.80 3.18 2.25
C PHE A 107 -3.59 2.25 2.06
N LEU A 108 -3.48 1.25 2.93
CA LEU A 108 -2.32 0.36 3.08
C LEU A 108 -1.80 -0.25 1.77
N GLN A 109 -2.64 -0.38 0.72
CA GLN A 109 -2.19 -0.88 -0.57
C GLN A 109 -1.08 -0.03 -1.18
N LEU A 110 -1.16 1.30 -1.05
CA LEU A 110 -0.12 2.21 -1.52
C LEU A 110 1.19 1.95 -0.77
N ASP A 111 1.17 2.10 0.55
CA ASP A 111 2.34 1.95 1.42
C ASP A 111 3.00 0.58 1.24
N PHE A 112 2.19 -0.48 1.24
CA PHE A 112 2.66 -1.84 1.06
C PHE A 112 3.46 -1.97 -0.23
N HIS A 113 2.94 -1.52 -1.36
CA HIS A 113 3.61 -1.71 -2.64
C HIS A 113 4.82 -0.78 -2.80
N VAL A 114 4.75 0.47 -2.34
CA VAL A 114 5.86 1.42 -2.49
C VAL A 114 7.02 1.07 -1.55
N LEU A 115 6.75 0.63 -0.32
CA LEU A 115 7.77 0.09 0.58
C LEU A 115 8.36 -1.20 0.02
N SER A 116 7.52 -2.12 -0.49
CA SER A 116 8.02 -3.35 -1.11
C SER A 116 8.92 -3.09 -2.33
N ALA A 117 8.57 -2.11 -3.17
CA ALA A 117 9.41 -1.70 -4.29
C ALA A 117 10.72 -1.07 -3.81
N SER A 118 10.69 -0.30 -2.72
CA SER A 118 11.88 0.32 -2.13
C SER A 118 12.82 -0.71 -1.49
N LEU A 119 12.27 -1.69 -0.77
CA LEU A 119 13.01 -2.84 -0.24
C LEU A 119 13.67 -3.64 -1.36
N HIS A 120 12.92 -3.90 -2.44
CA HIS A 120 13.46 -4.56 -3.63
C HIS A 120 14.64 -3.78 -4.24
N ARG A 121 14.50 -2.47 -4.44
CA ARG A 121 15.60 -1.60 -4.95
C ARG A 121 16.82 -1.60 -4.04
N ALA A 122 16.61 -1.66 -2.72
CA ALA A 122 17.68 -1.69 -1.73
C ALA A 122 18.33 -3.08 -1.56
N GLY A 123 17.82 -4.12 -2.24
CA GLY A 123 18.30 -5.51 -2.06
C GLY A 123 17.97 -6.08 -0.68
N LEU A 124 16.96 -5.54 -0.01
CA LEU A 124 16.54 -5.93 1.35
C LEU A 124 15.37 -6.94 1.31
N PRO A 125 15.25 -7.83 2.31
CA PRO A 125 14.13 -8.76 2.39
C PRO A 125 12.81 -8.01 2.59
N ASN A 126 11.71 -8.59 2.11
CA ASN A 126 10.37 -8.01 2.28
C ASN A 126 9.52 -8.86 3.21
N LEU A 127 9.36 -8.41 4.45
CA LEU A 127 8.58 -9.09 5.49
C LEU A 127 7.08 -8.73 5.47
N LEU A 128 6.68 -7.66 4.78
CA LEU A 128 5.30 -7.19 4.75
C LEU A 128 4.29 -8.27 4.30
N PRO A 129 4.57 -9.12 3.30
CA PRO A 129 3.64 -10.17 2.87
C PRO A 129 3.44 -11.28 3.91
N GLU A 130 4.36 -11.43 4.86
CA GLU A 130 4.35 -12.47 5.90
C GLU A 130 3.65 -12.02 7.19
N LEU A 131 3.42 -10.72 7.34
CA LEU A 131 2.81 -10.13 8.51
C LEU A 131 1.29 -9.96 8.33
N PRO A 132 0.50 -10.01 9.41
CA PRO A 132 -0.91 -9.65 9.37
C PRO A 132 -1.08 -8.21 8.88
N GLN A 133 -2.09 -7.96 8.04
CA GLN A 133 -2.32 -6.66 7.41
C GLN A 133 -3.75 -6.18 7.67
N PHE A 134 -3.93 -4.88 7.83
CA PHE A 134 -5.26 -4.28 7.97
C PHE A 134 -5.32 -2.89 7.34
N CYS A 135 -6.18 -2.74 6.34
CA CYS A 135 -6.42 -1.45 5.69
C CYS A 135 -7.64 -0.79 6.34
N LEU A 136 -7.43 0.34 7.04
CA LEU A 136 -8.49 1.01 7.79
C LEU A 136 -9.58 1.57 6.87
N MET A 137 -9.21 2.12 5.70
CA MET A 137 -10.15 2.66 4.70
C MET A 137 -11.20 1.64 4.24
N ARG A 138 -10.94 0.33 4.37
CA ARG A 138 -11.88 -0.72 3.94
C ARG A 138 -13.05 -0.94 4.90
N VAL A 139 -12.92 -0.49 6.15
CA VAL A 139 -13.95 -0.66 7.19
C VAL A 139 -14.64 0.66 7.52
N THR A 140 -14.20 1.76 6.92
CA THR A 140 -14.83 3.08 7.06
C THR A 140 -16.06 3.18 6.17
N GLU A 141 -17.12 3.79 6.70
CA GLU A 141 -18.33 4.06 5.94
C GLU A 141 -18.02 4.99 4.75
N ARG A 142 -18.65 4.73 3.61
CA ARG A 142 -18.50 5.61 2.45
C ARG A 142 -19.26 6.92 2.70
N PRO A 143 -18.74 8.06 2.22
CA PRO A 143 -19.46 9.33 2.33
C PRO A 143 -20.85 9.23 1.72
N ASN A 144 -21.84 9.85 2.38
CA ASN A 144 -23.19 9.97 1.85
C ASN A 144 -23.29 11.21 0.93
N ASP A 145 -22.52 11.18 -0.16
CA ASP A 145 -22.47 12.25 -1.16
C ASP A 145 -23.46 12.03 -2.32
N GLY A 146 -24.43 11.13 -2.15
CA GLY A 146 -25.40 10.74 -3.17
C GLY A 146 -24.86 9.82 -4.26
N THR A 147 -23.53 9.62 -4.34
CA THR A 147 -22.91 8.71 -5.32
C THR A 147 -22.34 7.47 -4.68
N HIS A 148 -21.86 7.58 -3.43
CA HIS A 148 -21.13 6.53 -2.71
C HIS A 148 -19.97 5.93 -3.54
N ARG A 149 -19.44 6.66 -4.52
CA ARG A 149 -18.45 6.14 -5.47
C ARG A 149 -17.03 6.14 -4.89
N ARG A 150 -16.72 7.12 -4.04
CA ARG A 150 -15.40 7.28 -3.42
C ARG A 150 -15.36 6.71 -2.00
N TYR A 151 -14.15 6.39 -1.55
CA TYR A 151 -13.89 6.15 -0.14
C TYR A 151 -13.87 7.48 0.62
N GLN A 152 -14.15 7.39 1.93
CA GLN A 152 -13.92 8.49 2.86
C GLN A 152 -12.41 8.76 2.90
N ARG A 153 -12.02 10.03 3.06
CA ARG A 153 -10.62 10.42 3.30
C ARG A 153 -10.28 10.26 4.77
N LEU A 154 -8.99 10.08 5.10
CA LEU A 154 -8.54 10.00 6.49
C LEU A 154 -8.96 11.23 7.29
N SER A 155 -8.78 12.43 6.72
CA SER A 155 -9.21 13.69 7.33
C SER A 155 -10.71 13.77 7.58
N GLU A 156 -11.53 13.27 6.65
CA GLU A 156 -12.98 13.19 6.83
C GLU A 156 -13.36 12.21 7.94
N LEU A 157 -12.69 11.06 8.02
CA LEU A 157 -12.91 10.11 9.12
C LEU A 157 -12.53 10.75 10.47
N HIS A 158 -11.34 11.35 10.55
CA HIS A 158 -10.83 11.98 11.76
C HIS A 158 -11.79 13.08 12.26
N GLU A 159 -12.20 13.99 11.37
CA GLU A 159 -13.17 15.04 11.69
C GLU A 159 -14.51 14.47 12.17
N ASN A 160 -14.99 13.37 11.56
CA ASN A 160 -16.24 12.74 11.98
C ASN A 160 -16.15 12.06 13.34
N LEU A 161 -15.00 11.47 13.66
CA LEU A 161 -14.78 10.77 14.93
C LEU A 161 -14.58 11.74 16.09
N PHE A 162 -13.81 12.82 15.87
CA PHE A 162 -13.31 13.70 16.94
C PHE A 162 -13.85 15.12 16.90
N ARG A 163 -14.55 15.53 15.83
CA ARG A 163 -14.99 16.93 15.61
C ARG A 163 -13.82 17.92 15.60
N GLU A 164 -12.68 17.44 15.11
CA GLU A 164 -11.41 18.14 15.06
C GLU A 164 -10.73 17.87 13.72
N SER A 165 -10.17 18.92 13.12
CA SER A 165 -9.38 18.79 11.91
C SER A 165 -8.00 18.22 12.23
N MET A 166 -7.40 17.52 11.28
CA MET A 166 -6.04 17.00 11.44
C MET A 166 -5.03 18.17 11.50
N PRO A 167 -3.97 18.06 12.32
CA PRO A 167 -2.97 19.12 12.48
C PRO A 167 -2.22 19.45 11.18
N ALA A 168 -1.91 18.42 10.40
CA ALA A 168 -1.39 18.52 9.05
C ALA A 168 -2.01 17.41 8.19
N LEU A 169 -2.09 17.66 6.89
CA LEU A 169 -2.49 16.67 5.89
C LEU A 169 -1.27 16.38 5.04
N HIS A 170 -1.15 15.13 4.57
CA HIS A 170 -0.09 14.74 3.65
C HIS A 170 1.30 14.89 4.28
N ASP A 171 1.38 14.48 5.54
CA ASP A 171 2.61 14.25 6.28
C ASP A 171 2.51 12.84 6.85
N ALA A 172 3.43 11.95 6.45
CA ALA A 172 3.34 10.53 6.77
C ALA A 172 3.26 10.27 8.29
N TYR A 173 3.90 11.12 9.11
CA TYR A 173 3.85 10.96 10.56
C TYR A 173 2.47 11.33 11.11
N GLN A 174 1.93 12.49 10.73
CA GLN A 174 0.58 12.90 11.15
C GLN A 174 -0.50 11.94 10.63
N ASP A 175 -0.34 11.43 9.41
CA ASP A 175 -1.28 10.47 8.82
C ASP A 175 -1.20 9.09 9.52
N ALA A 176 0.00 8.64 9.94
CA ALA A 176 0.15 7.46 10.80
C ALA A 176 -0.47 7.66 12.19
N VAL A 177 -0.27 8.83 12.83
CA VAL A 177 -0.90 9.18 14.13
C VAL A 177 -2.41 9.16 14.00
N ALA A 178 -2.95 9.84 12.99
CA ALA A 178 -4.39 9.94 12.75
C ALA A 178 -4.99 8.57 12.43
N THR A 179 -4.29 7.72 11.67
CA THR A 179 -4.71 6.34 11.39
C THR A 179 -4.78 5.52 12.68
N ALA A 180 -3.77 5.61 13.56
CA ALA A 180 -3.78 4.94 14.86
C ALA A 180 -4.95 5.42 15.73
N ARG A 181 -5.12 6.74 15.87
CA ARG A 181 -6.21 7.36 16.63
C ARG A 181 -7.58 6.89 16.14
N CYS A 182 -7.81 6.93 14.82
CA CYS A 182 -9.06 6.48 14.21
C CYS A 182 -9.30 4.98 14.40
N PHE A 183 -8.26 4.16 14.28
CA PHE A 183 -8.35 2.71 14.48
C PHE A 183 -8.80 2.36 15.90
N PHE A 184 -8.16 2.94 16.92
CA PHE A 184 -8.51 2.67 18.31
C PHE A 184 -9.92 3.17 18.66
N GLU A 185 -10.31 4.34 18.16
CA GLU A 185 -11.68 4.86 18.34
C GLU A 185 -12.73 3.94 17.69
N LEU A 186 -12.48 3.47 16.46
CA LEU A 186 -13.39 2.55 15.77
C LEU A 186 -13.47 1.19 16.48
N ARG A 187 -12.38 0.70 17.09
CA ARG A 187 -12.40 -0.48 17.96
C ARG A 187 -13.22 -0.23 19.22
N GLN A 188 -13.03 0.89 19.90
CA GLN A 188 -13.77 1.25 21.09
C GLN A 188 -15.28 1.35 20.81
N ARG A 189 -15.66 1.90 19.64
CA ARG A 189 -17.06 1.97 19.18
C ARG A 189 -17.62 0.63 18.64
N GLY A 190 -16.85 -0.47 18.70
CA GLY A 190 -17.27 -1.79 18.23
C GLY A 190 -17.40 -1.92 16.71
N ARG A 191 -16.85 -0.98 15.94
CA ARG A 191 -16.89 -0.97 14.46
C ARG A 191 -15.81 -1.86 13.83
N ILE A 192 -14.78 -2.21 14.59
CA ILE A 192 -13.74 -3.17 14.20
C ILE A 192 -13.81 -4.34 15.17
N SER A 193 -14.53 -5.40 14.76
CA SER A 193 -14.61 -6.65 15.51
C SER A 193 -13.34 -7.51 15.31
N PRO A 194 -13.08 -8.52 16.15
CA PRO A 194 -11.99 -9.47 15.95
C PRO A 194 -12.04 -10.17 14.58
N GLU A 195 -13.24 -10.50 14.09
CA GLU A 195 -13.45 -11.13 12.78
C GLU A 195 -13.12 -10.15 11.65
N THR A 196 -13.52 -8.88 11.79
CA THR A 196 -13.20 -7.82 10.82
C THR A 196 -11.69 -7.62 10.73
N LEU A 197 -11.02 -7.66 11.88
CA LEU A 197 -9.58 -7.48 12.01
C LEU A 197 -8.82 -8.56 11.22
N VAL A 198 -9.24 -9.83 11.26
CA VAL A 198 -8.59 -10.93 10.50
C VAL A 198 -9.16 -11.17 9.09
N GLY A 199 -10.35 -10.66 8.77
CA GLY A 199 -11.11 -11.01 7.56
C GLY A 199 -10.66 -10.32 6.28
N GLN A 200 -9.66 -9.42 6.32
CA GLN A 200 -9.19 -8.73 5.13
C GLN A 200 -8.26 -9.64 4.30
N PRO A 201 -8.48 -9.79 2.97
CA PRO A 201 -7.53 -10.50 2.11
C PRO A 201 -6.16 -9.81 2.17
N PRO A 202 -5.08 -10.58 2.34
CA PRO A 202 -3.73 -10.03 2.41
C PRO A 202 -3.30 -9.49 1.05
N LEU A 203 -2.57 -8.38 1.07
CA LEU A 203 -1.85 -7.86 -0.08
C LEU A 203 -0.70 -8.80 -0.42
N LYS A 204 -0.41 -8.91 -1.71
CA LYS A 204 0.62 -9.78 -2.24
C LYS A 204 1.53 -8.98 -3.16
N VAL A 205 2.81 -9.34 -3.14
CA VAL A 205 3.77 -8.84 -4.12
C VAL A 205 3.33 -9.29 -5.53
N PRO A 206 3.34 -8.40 -6.53
CA PRO A 206 3.04 -8.78 -7.90
C PRO A 206 4.07 -9.78 -8.44
N ILE A 207 3.61 -10.92 -8.93
CA ILE A 207 4.47 -11.97 -9.52
C ILE A 207 4.45 -11.84 -11.04
N ALA A 208 5.59 -12.10 -11.68
CA ALA A 208 5.68 -12.14 -13.12
C ALA A 208 4.71 -13.19 -13.68
N ARG A 209 3.79 -12.77 -14.56
CA ARG A 209 2.95 -13.74 -15.29
C ARG A 209 3.83 -14.48 -16.29
N PRO A 210 3.80 -15.82 -16.33
CA PRO A 210 4.49 -16.55 -17.38
C PRO A 210 3.94 -16.10 -18.74
N ARG A 211 4.83 -15.76 -19.67
CA ARG A 211 4.45 -15.48 -21.06
C ARG A 211 3.81 -16.73 -21.63
N ARG A 212 2.49 -16.73 -21.82
CA ARG A 212 1.82 -17.81 -22.57
C ARG A 212 2.30 -17.73 -24.02
N PRO A 213 2.88 -18.80 -24.59
CA PRO A 213 3.33 -18.78 -25.97
C PRO A 213 2.15 -18.50 -26.88
N ILE A 214 2.27 -17.51 -27.77
CA ILE A 214 1.22 -17.03 -28.69
C ILE A 214 0.58 -18.18 -29.51
N GLY A 215 1.33 -19.27 -29.71
CA GLY A 215 0.92 -20.43 -30.51
C GLY A 215 -0.38 -21.12 -30.07
N TRP A 216 -0.76 -21.14 -28.79
CA TRP A 216 -1.96 -21.89 -28.37
C TRP A 216 -3.26 -21.32 -28.95
N ARG A 217 -3.33 -20.00 -29.14
CA ARG A 217 -4.50 -19.34 -29.77
C ARG A 217 -4.58 -19.65 -31.25
N LEU A 218 -3.44 -19.69 -31.95
CA LEU A 218 -3.37 -20.05 -33.36
C LEU A 218 -3.71 -21.53 -33.58
N VAL A 219 -3.27 -22.42 -32.68
CA VAL A 219 -3.61 -23.85 -32.72
C VAL A 219 -5.10 -24.06 -32.49
N VAL A 220 -5.71 -23.41 -31.48
CA VAL A 220 -7.15 -23.54 -31.21
C VAL A 220 -8.00 -22.98 -32.37
N LEU A 221 -7.58 -21.86 -32.96
CA LEU A 221 -8.25 -21.29 -34.14
C LEU A 221 -8.11 -22.20 -35.38
N ALA A 222 -6.92 -22.76 -35.62
CA ALA A 222 -6.68 -23.69 -36.73
C ALA A 222 -7.52 -24.97 -36.58
N SER A 223 -7.59 -25.55 -35.38
CA SER A 223 -8.41 -26.73 -35.09
C SER A 223 -9.91 -26.46 -35.28
N GLY A 224 -10.38 -25.27 -34.85
CA GLY A 224 -11.77 -24.85 -35.05
C GLY A 224 -12.13 -24.68 -36.52
N CYS A 225 -11.26 -24.05 -37.33
CA CYS A 225 -11.45 -23.95 -38.77
C CYS A 225 -11.44 -25.31 -39.46
N LEU A 226 -10.56 -26.24 -39.06
CA LEU A 226 -10.49 -27.57 -39.65
C LEU A 226 -11.78 -28.38 -39.40
N LEU A 227 -12.34 -28.28 -38.20
CA LEU A 227 -13.61 -28.93 -37.83
C LEU A 227 -14.79 -28.36 -38.60
N LEU A 228 -14.84 -27.04 -38.83
CA LEU A 228 -15.89 -26.40 -39.63
C LEU A 228 -15.80 -26.79 -41.12
N LEU A 229 -14.59 -26.92 -41.66
CA LEU A 229 -14.38 -27.42 -43.03
C LEU A 229 -14.78 -28.89 -43.16
N LEU A 230 -14.45 -29.72 -42.18
CA LEU A 230 -14.90 -31.13 -42.12
C LEU A 230 -16.44 -31.23 -42.03
N PHE A 231 -17.08 -30.40 -41.21
CA PHE A 231 -18.54 -30.35 -41.12
C PHE A 231 -19.20 -29.87 -42.41
N GLY A 232 -18.63 -28.85 -43.06
CA GLY A 232 -19.11 -28.36 -44.35
C GLY A 232 -18.97 -29.43 -45.45
N TRP A 233 -17.87 -30.16 -45.48
CA TRP A 233 -17.68 -31.26 -46.42
C TRP A 233 -18.65 -32.41 -46.19
N LEU A 234 -18.90 -32.82 -44.95
CA LEU A 234 -19.85 -33.89 -44.62
C LEU A 234 -21.32 -33.53 -44.92
N LEU A 235 -21.68 -32.24 -44.91
CA LEU A 235 -23.06 -31.79 -45.14
C LEU A 235 -23.37 -31.50 -46.62
N TYR A 236 -22.34 -31.22 -47.45
CA TYR A 236 -22.52 -30.72 -48.82
C TYR A 236 -21.68 -31.44 -49.88
N GLY A 237 -20.94 -32.49 -49.50
CA GLY A 237 -20.11 -33.34 -50.38
C GLY A 237 -20.71 -34.71 -50.65
#